data_AF-A0A085ZQA6-F1
#
_entry.id   AF-A0A085ZQA6-F1
#
_cell.length_a   1.000
_cell.length_b   1.000
_cell.length_c   1.000
_cell.angle_alpha   90.00
_cell.angle_beta   90.00
_cell.angle_gamma   90.00
#
_symmetry.space_group_name_H-M   'P 1'
#
loop_
_entity.id
_entity.type
_entity.pdbx_description
1 polymer ?
#
loop_
_entity_poly.entity_id
_entity_poly.type
_entity_poly.pdbx_seq_one_letter_code
_entity_poly.pdbx_strand_id
1 'polypeptide(L)'
;MKKIFFALFILIQSVIHSQNIDLRNLTMNSNLILFVESSDFDYGNKYINDHSKAGFIKVNNYEEILKNDSNIKFIDKEIFCPQSENDYYDSNMINGGGCMGIAESIDSNRKYYGILFFKKEKKKLTLLAHLFKSDFDWKNIIEKIKKVKEIEKSKSPEERYEKSIDYYLKCKDLPNSDFINYYRQVKFLKSDTLVLTEKQLILAKDNFLEGNERYYELISKKFPEEVKQFYINKMKGFLNQNEDEYFSSYDFSEAYERATNTNFMDDSVIGKLKGKLSDEITPKERIGIIQTLIQNAAQED
;
A
#
# COMPACT_ATOMS: atom_id res chain seq x y z
N MET A 1 2.60 0.83 -37.40
CA MET A 1 3.26 0.85 -36.08
C MET A 1 2.98 -0.47 -35.38
N LYS A 2 4.00 -1.33 -35.21
CA LYS A 2 3.86 -2.63 -34.55
C LYS A 2 3.87 -2.42 -33.03
N LYS A 3 2.75 -2.73 -32.36
CA LYS A 3 2.69 -2.79 -30.88
C LYS A 3 3.40 -4.07 -30.44
N ILE A 4 4.60 -3.94 -29.86
CA ILE A 4 5.31 -5.06 -29.25
C ILE A 4 4.70 -5.28 -27.87
N PHE A 5 3.98 -6.39 -27.69
CA PHE A 5 3.48 -6.82 -26.39
C PHE A 5 4.56 -7.67 -25.71
N PHE A 6 5.15 -7.14 -24.64
CA PHE A 6 6.02 -7.91 -23.77
C PHE A 6 5.15 -8.65 -22.74
N ALA A 7 5.11 -9.98 -22.81
CA ALA A 7 4.51 -10.82 -21.77
C ALA A 7 5.59 -11.17 -20.75
N LEU A 8 5.41 -10.74 -19.51
CA LEU A 8 6.25 -11.11 -18.37
C LEU A 8 5.45 -12.07 -17.48
N PHE A 9 6.06 -13.13 -16.98
CA PHE A 9 5.46 -14.06 -16.03
C PHE A 9 6.02 -13.69 -14.65
N ILE A 10 5.17 -13.26 -13.72
CA ILE A 10 5.59 -12.96 -12.33
C ILE A 10 4.69 -13.77 -11.40
N LEU A 11 5.29 -14.66 -10.63
CA LEU A 11 4.66 -15.25 -9.44
C LEU A 11 4.80 -14.22 -8.32
N ILE A 12 3.75 -13.44 -8.09
CA ILE A 12 3.71 -12.52 -6.94
C ILE A 12 3.55 -13.39 -5.69
N GLN A 13 4.65 -13.63 -4.99
CA GLN A 13 4.57 -14.11 -3.62
C GLN A 13 3.90 -13.01 -2.79
N SER A 14 2.74 -13.34 -2.25
CA SER A 14 1.99 -12.54 -1.30
C SER A 14 2.81 -12.37 -0.02
N VAL A 15 3.66 -11.35 0.02
CA VAL A 15 4.22 -10.87 1.29
C VAL A 15 3.09 -10.14 2.00
N ILE A 16 2.47 -10.83 2.95
CA ILE A 16 1.44 -10.30 3.86
C ILE A 16 2.13 -9.20 4.69
N HIS A 17 2.06 -7.97 4.20
CA HIS A 17 2.41 -6.80 4.99
C HIS A 17 1.17 -6.35 5.76
N SER A 18 1.33 -6.26 7.08
CA SER A 18 0.32 -5.73 7.97
C SER A 18 0.08 -4.22 7.72
N GLN A 19 -1.19 -3.81 7.76
CA GLN A 19 -1.67 -2.48 8.16
C GLN A 19 -1.43 -1.27 7.24
N ASN A 20 -1.69 -1.40 5.92
CA ASN A 20 -2.02 -0.23 5.08
C ASN A 20 -3.45 -0.39 4.53
N ILE A 21 -4.28 0.63 4.72
CA ILE A 21 -5.65 0.65 4.22
C ILE A 21 -5.60 0.87 2.71
N ASP A 22 -6.15 -0.07 1.94
CA ASP A 22 -6.36 0.11 0.51
C ASP A 22 -7.49 1.14 0.28
N LEU A 23 -7.10 2.43 0.27
CA LEU A 23 -8.01 3.56 0.10
C LEU A 23 -8.78 3.48 -1.21
N ARG A 24 -8.20 2.89 -2.26
CA ARG A 24 -8.89 2.71 -3.53
C ARG A 24 -10.00 1.68 -3.39
N ASN A 25 -9.70 0.50 -2.86
CA ASN A 25 -10.73 -0.53 -2.62
C ASN A 25 -11.86 0.00 -1.73
N LEU A 26 -11.52 0.67 -0.64
CA LEU A 26 -12.49 1.27 0.26
C LEU A 26 -13.37 2.33 -0.44
N THR A 27 -12.77 3.20 -1.28
CA THR A 27 -13.52 4.19 -2.05
C THR A 27 -14.46 3.54 -3.07
N MET A 28 -13.99 2.51 -3.78
CA MET A 28 -14.76 1.78 -4.78
C MET A 28 -15.98 1.08 -4.18
N ASN A 29 -15.83 0.49 -2.99
CA ASN A 29 -16.89 -0.24 -2.30
C ASN A 29 -17.87 0.69 -1.56
N SER A 30 -17.55 1.97 -1.43
CA SER A 30 -18.41 2.95 -0.76
C SER A 30 -19.41 3.57 -1.73
N ASN A 31 -20.65 3.74 -1.28
CA ASN A 31 -21.70 4.48 -1.99
C ASN A 31 -21.89 5.90 -1.44
N LEU A 32 -21.43 6.19 -0.24
CA LEU A 32 -21.39 7.53 0.35
C LEU A 32 -20.08 7.69 1.10
N ILE A 33 -19.38 8.80 0.87
CA ILE A 33 -18.14 9.16 1.56
C ILE A 33 -18.25 10.61 2.02
N LEU A 34 -18.07 10.84 3.31
CA LEU A 34 -18.21 12.14 3.96
C LEU A 34 -16.90 12.54 4.62
N PHE A 35 -16.49 13.80 4.44
CA PHE A 35 -15.52 14.46 5.30
C PHE A 35 -16.29 15.20 6.39
N VAL A 36 -15.95 14.95 7.65
CA VAL A 36 -16.71 15.40 8.83
C VAL A 36 -15.77 15.95 9.90
N GLU A 37 -16.25 16.96 10.63
CA GLU A 37 -15.66 17.34 11.92
C GLU A 37 -16.12 16.36 13.01
N SER A 38 -15.29 16.13 14.02
CA SER A 38 -15.58 15.27 15.18
C SER A 38 -16.89 15.64 15.90
N SER A 39 -17.21 16.94 15.98
CA SER A 39 -18.45 17.44 16.58
C SER A 39 -19.70 17.19 15.73
N ASP A 40 -19.54 16.80 14.47
CA ASP A 40 -20.62 16.67 13.50
C ASP A 40 -21.19 15.25 13.43
N PHE A 41 -20.73 14.33 14.28
CA PHE A 41 -21.30 13.00 14.39
C PHE A 41 -21.20 12.46 15.82
N ASP A 42 -22.11 11.54 16.15
CA ASP A 42 -22.15 10.86 17.44
C ASP A 42 -22.08 9.35 17.26
N TYR A 43 -21.35 8.69 18.15
CA TYR A 43 -21.44 7.25 18.33
C TYR A 43 -22.41 6.91 19.44
N GLY A 44 -23.18 5.85 19.22
CA GLY A 44 -24.06 5.32 20.25
C GLY A 44 -24.21 3.81 20.15
N ASN A 45 -24.87 3.27 21.16
CA ASN A 45 -25.26 1.87 21.19
C ASN A 45 -26.76 1.77 21.37
N LYS A 46 -27.36 0.81 20.68
CA LYS A 46 -28.77 0.45 20.84
C LYS A 46 -28.86 -0.98 21.30
N TYR A 47 -29.43 -1.21 22.49
CA TYR A 47 -29.69 -2.55 22.97
C TYR A 47 -30.74 -3.22 22.07
N ILE A 48 -30.38 -4.36 21.49
CA ILE A 48 -31.29 -5.18 20.67
C ILE A 48 -32.07 -6.11 21.60
N ASN A 49 -31.38 -6.68 22.60
CA ASN A 49 -31.94 -7.48 23.68
C ASN A 49 -31.02 -7.41 24.91
N ASP A 50 -31.34 -8.21 25.93
CA ASP A 50 -30.59 -8.38 27.18
C ASP A 50 -29.18 -8.96 27.02
N HIS A 51 -28.85 -9.48 25.83
CA HIS A 51 -27.56 -10.12 25.53
C HIS A 51 -26.76 -9.42 24.42
N SER A 52 -27.33 -8.43 23.74
CA SER A 52 -26.69 -7.82 22.56
C SER A 52 -27.07 -6.36 22.37
N LYS A 53 -26.08 -5.61 21.86
CA LYS A 53 -26.22 -4.21 21.45
C LYS A 53 -25.65 -4.04 20.05
N ALA A 54 -26.24 -3.12 19.30
CA ALA A 54 -25.74 -2.65 18.02
C ALA A 54 -25.09 -1.28 18.19
N GLY A 55 -23.87 -1.12 17.66
CA GLY A 55 -23.27 0.20 17.49
C GLY A 55 -23.95 0.95 16.35
N PHE A 56 -24.10 2.26 16.50
CA PHE A 56 -24.52 3.15 15.43
C PHE A 56 -23.66 4.40 15.39
N ILE A 57 -23.64 5.04 14.23
CA ILE A 57 -23.17 6.40 14.03
C ILE A 57 -24.34 7.26 13.57
N LYS A 58 -24.45 8.47 14.12
CA LYS A 58 -25.41 9.49 13.70
C LYS A 58 -24.64 10.68 13.17
N VAL A 59 -24.76 10.98 11.88
CA VAL A 59 -24.11 12.15 11.27
C VAL A 59 -25.09 13.33 11.33
N ASN A 60 -24.72 14.39 12.04
CA ASN A 60 -25.50 15.60 12.21
C ASN A 60 -25.16 16.64 11.12
N ASN A 61 -23.88 16.75 10.73
CA ASN A 61 -23.42 17.66 9.68
C ASN A 61 -22.21 17.06 8.92
N TYR A 62 -21.76 17.72 7.86
CA TYR A 62 -20.52 17.37 7.15
C TYR A 62 -19.85 18.61 6.58
N GLU A 63 -18.54 18.52 6.41
CA GLU A 63 -17.73 19.54 5.74
C GLU A 63 -17.80 19.37 4.22
N GLU A 64 -17.66 18.15 3.71
CA GLU A 64 -17.73 17.86 2.28
C GLU A 64 -18.31 16.46 1.99
N ILE A 65 -19.16 16.36 0.96
CA ILE A 65 -19.54 15.07 0.36
C ILE A 65 -18.53 14.71 -0.73
N LEU A 66 -17.67 13.74 -0.46
CA LEU A 66 -16.65 13.29 -1.41
C LEU A 66 -17.26 12.37 -2.50
N LYS A 67 -18.20 11.51 -2.12
CA LYS A 67 -18.93 10.58 -3.00
C LYS A 67 -20.35 10.39 -2.50
N ASN A 68 -21.34 10.35 -3.38
CA ASN A 68 -22.73 10.04 -3.03
C ASN A 68 -23.48 9.43 -4.23
N ASP A 69 -23.41 8.12 -4.34
CA ASP A 69 -24.17 7.32 -5.31
C ASP A 69 -25.36 6.61 -4.63
N SER A 70 -25.53 6.81 -3.33
CA SER A 70 -26.56 6.12 -2.53
C SER A 70 -27.97 6.65 -2.78
N ASN A 71 -28.10 7.97 -2.95
CA ASN A 71 -29.36 8.74 -2.90
C ASN A 71 -30.19 8.50 -1.62
N ILE A 72 -29.56 8.04 -0.53
CA ILE A 72 -30.22 7.81 0.75
C ILE A 72 -30.05 9.05 1.63
N LYS A 73 -31.14 9.59 2.18
CA LYS A 73 -31.07 10.62 3.24
C LYS A 73 -30.43 10.02 4.49
N PHE A 74 -29.36 10.63 4.99
CA PHE A 74 -28.53 10.10 6.07
C PHE A 74 -28.35 11.04 7.27
N ILE A 75 -28.48 12.36 7.08
CA ILE A 75 -28.40 13.34 8.17
C ILE A 75 -29.45 13.04 9.23
N ASP A 76 -29.03 13.14 10.48
CA ASP A 76 -29.80 12.90 11.69
C ASP A 76 -30.36 11.48 11.84
N LYS A 77 -29.82 10.50 11.10
CA LYS A 77 -30.23 9.10 11.19
C LYS A 77 -29.20 8.23 11.86
N GLU A 78 -29.67 7.29 12.68
CA GLU A 78 -28.86 6.18 13.19
C GLU A 78 -28.49 5.25 12.02
N ILE A 79 -27.19 5.18 11.70
CA ILE A 79 -26.63 4.30 10.68
C ILE A 79 -25.89 3.18 11.39
N PHE A 80 -26.22 1.94 11.04
CA PHE A 80 -25.66 0.77 11.69
C PHE A 80 -24.16 0.63 11.41
N CYS A 81 -23.39 0.33 12.46
CA CYS A 81 -21.97 0.00 12.39
C CYS A 81 -21.82 -1.52 12.56
N PRO A 82 -21.50 -2.27 11.49
CA PRO A 82 -21.26 -3.70 11.59
C PRO A 82 -20.02 -3.94 12.47
N GLN A 83 -20.10 -4.91 13.38
CA GLN A 83 -19.00 -5.22 14.30
C GLN A 83 -18.10 -6.36 13.81
N SER A 84 -18.44 -7.07 12.72
CA SER A 84 -17.78 -8.35 12.39
C SER A 84 -17.89 -8.82 10.93
N GLU A 85 -18.16 -7.95 9.96
CA GLU A 85 -18.17 -8.38 8.55
C GLU A 85 -16.77 -8.26 7.92
N ASN A 86 -16.45 -9.13 6.96
CA ASN A 86 -15.15 -9.17 6.26
C ASN A 86 -14.79 -7.85 5.54
N ASP A 87 -15.78 -6.97 5.32
CA ASP A 87 -15.61 -5.65 4.69
C ASP A 87 -15.44 -4.51 5.73
N TYR A 88 -15.60 -4.78 7.04
CA TYR A 88 -15.43 -3.79 8.09
C TYR A 88 -13.95 -3.59 8.39
N TYR A 89 -13.46 -2.38 8.16
CA TYR A 89 -12.10 -2.03 8.54
C TYR A 89 -12.10 -1.68 10.04
N ASP A 90 -11.42 -2.48 10.86
CA ASP A 90 -11.37 -2.26 12.31
C ASP A 90 -10.71 -0.89 12.62
N SER A 91 -11.44 -0.07 13.37
CA SER A 91 -10.99 1.23 13.87
C SER A 91 -9.61 1.21 14.53
N ASN A 92 -9.22 0.12 15.20
CA ASN A 92 -7.90 -0.03 15.81
C ASN A 92 -6.81 -0.24 14.77
N MET A 93 -7.11 -1.00 13.71
CA MET A 93 -6.21 -1.23 12.57
C MET A 93 -6.04 0.03 11.71
N ILE A 94 -7.07 0.88 11.66
CA ILE A 94 -7.07 2.11 10.87
C ILE A 94 -6.39 3.26 11.59
N ASN A 95 -6.74 3.46 12.86
CA ASN A 95 -6.41 4.68 13.61
C ASN A 95 -5.20 4.49 14.54
N GLY A 96 -4.57 3.31 14.51
CA GLY A 96 -3.30 3.02 15.19
C GLY A 96 -3.41 2.86 16.71
N GLY A 97 -4.57 2.42 17.23
CA GLY A 97 -4.75 2.07 18.64
C GLY A 97 -4.49 3.19 19.67
N GLY A 98 -4.47 4.45 19.25
CA GLY A 98 -4.14 5.57 20.13
C GLY A 98 -5.24 5.91 21.14
N CYS A 99 -4.85 6.24 22.39
CA CYS A 99 -5.69 6.82 23.43
C CYS A 99 -6.16 8.24 23.04
N MET A 100 -7.09 8.34 22.09
CA MET A 100 -7.61 9.62 21.56
C MET A 100 -8.38 10.45 22.57
N GLY A 101 -9.03 9.83 23.55
CA GLY A 101 -9.77 10.56 24.59
C GLY A 101 -8.91 11.53 25.41
N ILE A 102 -7.58 11.38 25.37
CA ILE A 102 -6.63 12.26 26.06
C ILE A 102 -6.25 13.46 25.18
N ALA A 103 -6.19 13.31 23.85
CA ALA A 103 -5.79 14.42 22.96
C ALA A 103 -6.91 15.45 22.79
N GLU A 104 -8.16 15.00 22.62
CA GLU A 104 -9.35 15.87 22.52
C GLU A 104 -9.63 16.64 23.82
N SER A 105 -9.19 16.11 24.96
CA SER A 105 -9.35 16.76 26.28
C SER A 105 -8.23 17.74 26.63
N ILE A 106 -7.12 17.77 25.88
CA ILE A 106 -6.00 18.69 26.11
C ILE A 106 -6.11 19.99 25.30
N ASP A 107 -6.75 19.97 24.12
CA ASP A 107 -6.93 21.17 23.29
C ASP A 107 -8.35 21.26 22.70
N SER A 108 -9.27 21.80 23.50
CA SER A 108 -10.69 21.95 23.13
C SER A 108 -10.95 22.93 21.97
N ASN A 109 -9.93 23.70 21.55
CA ASN A 109 -10.06 24.67 20.45
C ASN A 109 -9.56 24.10 19.11
N ARG A 110 -8.91 22.93 19.11
CA ARG A 110 -8.46 22.27 17.90
C ARG A 110 -9.62 21.49 17.28
N LYS A 111 -9.86 21.73 15.99
CA LYS A 111 -10.80 20.92 15.22
C LYS A 111 -10.16 19.59 14.85
N TYR A 112 -10.90 18.51 15.08
CA TYR A 112 -10.53 17.16 14.66
C TYR A 112 -11.46 16.71 13.56
N TYR A 113 -10.91 16.06 12.54
CA TYR A 113 -11.64 15.66 11.34
C TYR A 113 -11.53 14.16 11.10
N GLY A 114 -12.49 13.64 10.33
CA GLY A 114 -12.51 12.26 9.88
C GLY A 114 -13.13 12.10 8.49
N ILE A 115 -12.95 10.91 7.91
CA ILE A 115 -13.66 10.49 6.72
C ILE A 115 -14.46 9.22 7.02
N LEU A 116 -15.77 9.32 6.79
CA LEU A 116 -16.72 8.22 6.96
C LEU A 116 -17.05 7.60 5.62
N PHE A 117 -16.94 6.27 5.54
CA PHE A 117 -17.20 5.48 4.34
C PHE A 117 -18.42 4.61 4.59
N PHE A 118 -19.43 4.70 3.73
CA PHE A 118 -20.67 3.94 3.86
C PHE A 118 -20.96 3.12 2.60
N LYS A 119 -21.43 1.90 2.80
CA LYS A 119 -22.03 1.04 1.77
C LYS A 119 -23.54 1.17 1.79
N LYS A 120 -24.15 1.11 0.63
CA LYS A 120 -25.60 0.98 0.50
C LYS A 120 -25.95 -0.51 0.45
N GLU A 121 -26.72 -0.94 1.41
CA GLU A 121 -27.29 -2.28 1.47
C GLU A 121 -28.80 -2.20 1.35
N LYS A 122 -29.31 -2.62 0.19
CA LYS A 122 -30.72 -2.47 -0.18
C LYS A 122 -31.15 -1.00 -0.11
N LYS A 123 -31.92 -0.63 0.94
CA LYS A 123 -32.46 0.73 1.16
C LYS A 123 -31.83 1.42 2.38
N LYS A 124 -30.73 0.87 2.93
CA LYS A 124 -30.06 1.39 4.12
C LYS A 124 -28.58 1.65 3.82
N LEU A 125 -27.99 2.52 4.64
CA LEU A 125 -26.54 2.70 4.70
C LEU A 125 -26.01 1.86 5.85
N THR A 126 -24.79 1.37 5.67
CA THR A 126 -24.00 0.64 6.66
C THR A 126 -22.61 1.26 6.67
N LEU A 127 -22.05 1.54 7.85
CA LEU A 127 -20.70 2.09 7.95
C LEU A 127 -19.67 1.01 7.56
N LEU A 128 -18.81 1.29 6.58
CA LEU A 128 -17.71 0.41 6.17
C LEU A 128 -16.42 0.69 6.94
N ALA A 129 -16.09 1.97 7.06
CA ALA A 129 -14.86 2.41 7.68
C ALA A 129 -15.00 3.84 8.19
N HIS A 130 -14.21 4.15 9.22
CA HIS A 130 -14.01 5.50 9.72
C HIS A 130 -12.51 5.77 9.87
N LEU A 131 -12.00 6.66 9.02
CA LEU A 131 -10.64 7.17 9.13
C LEU A 131 -10.67 8.39 10.04
N PHE A 132 -9.97 8.33 11.17
CA PHE A 132 -9.97 9.39 12.18
C PHE A 132 -8.61 9.47 12.88
N LYS A 133 -7.82 10.49 12.53
CA LYS A 133 -6.51 10.75 13.15
C LYS A 133 -6.21 12.25 13.12
N SER A 134 -5.69 12.77 14.23
CA SER A 134 -5.42 14.20 14.43
C SER A 134 -4.47 14.84 13.42
N ASP A 135 -3.58 14.03 12.82
CA ASP A 135 -2.44 14.52 12.03
C ASP A 135 -2.41 13.96 10.60
N PHE A 136 -3.55 13.55 10.05
CA PHE A 136 -3.60 13.18 8.64
C PHE A 136 -3.53 14.40 7.72
N ASP A 137 -2.81 14.23 6.60
CA ASP A 137 -2.92 15.12 5.44
C ASP A 137 -4.26 14.84 4.73
N TRP A 138 -5.34 15.39 5.30
CA TRP A 138 -6.69 15.23 4.81
C TRP A 138 -6.85 15.68 3.36
N LYS A 139 -6.12 16.74 2.95
CA LYS A 139 -6.18 17.25 1.59
C LYS A 139 -5.70 16.19 0.59
N ASN A 140 -4.56 15.56 0.86
CA ASN A 140 -4.04 14.49 0.01
C ASN A 140 -4.97 13.27 -0.03
N ILE A 141 -5.55 12.87 1.12
CA ILE A 141 -6.51 11.75 1.17
C ILE A 141 -7.76 12.08 0.34
N ILE A 142 -8.32 13.28 0.49
CA ILE A 142 -9.48 13.76 -0.27
C ILE A 142 -9.19 13.77 -1.77
N GLU A 143 -8.02 14.26 -2.19
CA GLU A 143 -7.60 14.24 -3.59
C GLU A 143 -7.48 12.82 -4.15
N LYS A 144 -6.96 11.87 -3.36
CA LYS A 144 -6.90 10.46 -3.72
C LYS A 144 -8.30 9.87 -3.92
N ILE A 145 -9.23 10.13 -3.00
CA ILE A 145 -10.64 9.67 -3.11
C ILE A 145 -11.31 10.24 -4.37
N LYS A 146 -11.15 11.55 -4.62
CA LYS A 146 -11.69 12.22 -5.81
C LYS A 146 -11.15 11.62 -7.11
N LYS A 147 -9.86 11.32 -7.18
CA LYS A 147 -9.24 10.64 -8.33
C LYS A 147 -9.82 9.24 -8.55
N VAL A 148 -10.03 8.45 -7.50
CA VAL A 148 -10.65 7.11 -7.64
C VAL A 148 -12.07 7.23 -8.21
N LYS A 149 -12.88 8.18 -7.71
CA LYS A 149 -14.22 8.46 -8.24
C LYS A 149 -14.21 8.87 -9.72
N GLU A 150 -13.18 9.57 -10.19
CA GLU A 150 -13.04 9.89 -11.62
C GLU A 150 -12.73 8.65 -12.45
N ILE A 151 -11.89 7.74 -11.93
CA ILE A 151 -11.55 6.47 -12.57
C ILE A 151 -12.76 5.55 -12.70
N GLU A 152 -13.62 5.51 -11.67
CA GLU A 152 -14.87 4.75 -11.66
C GLU A 152 -15.78 5.07 -12.84
N LYS A 153 -15.78 6.33 -13.29
CA LYS A 153 -16.64 6.79 -14.40
C LYS A 153 -16.18 6.30 -15.77
N SER A 154 -14.97 5.76 -15.90
CA SER A 154 -14.50 5.20 -17.17
C SER A 154 -15.31 3.96 -17.55
N LYS A 155 -15.88 3.98 -18.76
CA LYS A 155 -16.78 2.94 -19.27
C LYS A 155 -16.03 1.69 -19.76
N SER A 156 -14.84 1.88 -20.34
CA SER A 156 -14.00 0.81 -20.85
C SER A 156 -13.16 0.20 -19.71
N PRO A 157 -13.10 -1.15 -19.61
CA PRO A 157 -12.16 -1.83 -18.72
C PRO A 157 -10.70 -1.41 -18.95
N GLU A 158 -10.29 -1.30 -20.22
CA GLU A 158 -8.94 -0.89 -20.64
C GLU A 158 -8.58 0.51 -20.10
N GLU A 159 -9.45 1.49 -20.33
CA GLU A 159 -9.25 2.87 -19.88
C GLU A 159 -9.21 2.95 -18.34
N ARG A 160 -10.11 2.22 -17.68
CA ARG A 160 -10.14 2.15 -16.21
C ARG A 160 -8.87 1.50 -15.67
N TYR A 161 -8.35 0.48 -16.35
CA TYR A 161 -7.11 -0.19 -15.97
C TYR A 161 -5.94 0.79 -16.01
N GLU A 162 -5.73 1.45 -17.16
CA GLU A 162 -4.62 2.37 -17.35
C GLU A 162 -4.62 3.49 -16.31
N LYS A 163 -5.78 4.11 -16.07
CA LYS A 163 -5.91 5.15 -15.05
C LYS A 163 -5.73 4.62 -13.62
N SER A 164 -6.10 3.37 -13.36
CA SER A 164 -5.89 2.74 -12.04
C SER A 164 -4.41 2.48 -11.78
N ILE A 165 -3.67 2.02 -12.78
CA ILE A 165 -2.21 1.86 -12.67
C ILE A 165 -1.54 3.22 -12.43
N ASP A 166 -1.92 4.26 -13.18
CA ASP A 166 -1.43 5.63 -12.95
C ASP A 166 -1.70 6.11 -11.51
N TYR A 167 -2.87 5.79 -10.96
CA TYR A 167 -3.20 6.11 -9.58
C TYR A 167 -2.29 5.41 -8.57
N TYR A 168 -2.11 4.09 -8.70
CA TYR A 168 -1.28 3.30 -7.80
C TYR A 168 0.17 3.77 -7.82
N LEU A 169 0.74 3.98 -9.01
CA LEU A 169 2.12 4.45 -9.16
C LEU A 169 2.33 5.84 -8.54
N LYS A 170 1.38 6.77 -8.72
CA LYS A 170 1.45 8.10 -8.06
C LYS A 170 1.30 8.02 -6.55
N CYS A 171 0.63 7.00 -6.03
CA CYS A 171 0.52 6.75 -4.61
C CYS A 171 1.70 5.93 -4.04
N LYS A 172 2.71 5.61 -4.87
CA LYS A 172 3.83 4.72 -4.53
C LYS A 172 3.35 3.36 -4.02
N ASP A 173 2.29 2.83 -4.61
CA ASP A 173 1.70 1.56 -4.25
C ASP A 173 1.47 0.64 -5.47
N LEU A 174 1.05 -0.59 -5.20
CA LEU A 174 0.75 -1.59 -6.22
C LEU A 174 -0.65 -2.17 -6.05
N PRO A 175 -1.34 -2.52 -7.16
CA PRO A 175 -2.60 -3.23 -7.09
C PRO A 175 -2.44 -4.60 -6.42
N ASN A 176 -3.45 -4.99 -5.67
CA ASN A 176 -3.54 -6.32 -5.03
C ASN A 176 -3.97 -7.43 -6.02
N SER A 177 -4.05 -8.66 -5.52
CA SER A 177 -4.46 -9.84 -6.30
C SER A 177 -5.86 -9.72 -6.87
N ASP A 178 -6.81 -9.11 -6.15
CA ASP A 178 -8.20 -9.00 -6.60
C ASP A 178 -8.33 -8.07 -7.81
N PHE A 179 -7.54 -7.00 -7.85
CA PHE A 179 -7.43 -6.15 -9.03
C PHE A 179 -6.95 -6.95 -10.25
N ILE A 180 -5.89 -7.75 -10.09
CA ILE A 180 -5.35 -8.59 -11.16
C ILE A 180 -6.38 -9.62 -11.61
N ASN A 181 -7.02 -10.31 -10.66
CA ASN A 181 -8.05 -11.32 -10.90
C ASN A 181 -9.23 -10.75 -11.68
N TYR A 182 -9.74 -9.58 -11.31
CA TYR A 182 -10.80 -8.89 -12.03
C TYR A 182 -10.41 -8.62 -13.49
N TYR A 183 -9.22 -8.07 -13.72
CA TYR A 183 -8.78 -7.74 -15.07
C TYR A 183 -8.44 -8.96 -15.94
N ARG A 184 -8.11 -10.10 -15.31
CA ARG A 184 -8.06 -11.41 -15.98
C ARG A 184 -9.47 -11.90 -16.34
N GLN A 185 -10.43 -11.78 -15.42
CA GLN A 185 -11.81 -12.25 -15.62
C GLN A 185 -12.48 -11.54 -16.80
N VAL A 186 -12.29 -10.23 -16.94
CA VAL A 186 -12.79 -9.45 -18.08
C VAL A 186 -11.92 -9.59 -19.35
N LYS A 187 -10.95 -10.52 -19.34
CA LYS A 187 -10.06 -10.87 -20.46
C LYS A 187 -9.18 -9.73 -20.97
N PHE A 188 -8.94 -8.72 -20.14
CA PHE A 188 -7.99 -7.65 -20.45
C PHE A 188 -6.54 -8.12 -20.20
N LEU A 189 -6.28 -8.69 -19.03
CA LEU A 189 -5.01 -9.33 -18.71
C LEU A 189 -4.99 -10.79 -19.17
N LYS A 190 -3.85 -11.22 -19.69
CA LYS A 190 -3.62 -12.60 -20.15
C LYS A 190 -2.89 -13.47 -19.12
N SER A 191 -2.31 -12.87 -18.09
CA SER A 191 -1.54 -13.51 -17.02
C SER A 191 -1.72 -12.74 -15.71
N ASP A 192 -1.05 -13.20 -14.65
CA ASP A 192 -1.01 -12.55 -13.34
C ASP A 192 -0.13 -11.29 -13.28
N THR A 193 0.18 -10.74 -14.45
CA THR A 193 1.19 -9.68 -14.58
C THR A 193 0.55 -8.39 -15.02
N LEU A 194 0.95 -7.31 -14.35
CA LEU A 194 0.57 -5.97 -14.77
C LEU A 194 1.19 -5.65 -16.13
N VAL A 195 0.36 -5.16 -17.03
CA VAL A 195 0.80 -4.53 -18.28
C VAL A 195 0.96 -3.04 -18.01
N LEU A 196 2.17 -2.51 -18.24
CA LEU A 196 2.48 -1.09 -18.06
C LEU A 196 2.80 -0.46 -19.42
N THR A 197 2.40 0.80 -19.60
CA THR A 197 2.93 1.65 -20.68
C THR A 197 4.38 2.05 -20.37
N GLU A 198 5.13 2.52 -21.39
CA GLU A 198 6.52 2.97 -21.16
C GLU A 198 6.60 4.09 -20.10
N LYS A 199 5.63 5.01 -20.11
CA LYS A 199 5.55 6.08 -19.11
C LYS A 199 5.34 5.54 -17.69
N GLN A 200 4.46 4.56 -17.53
CA GLN A 200 4.21 3.90 -16.24
C GLN A 200 5.43 3.10 -15.78
N LEU A 201 6.14 2.48 -16.71
CA LEU A 201 7.35 1.71 -16.43
C LEU A 201 8.48 2.61 -15.92
N ILE A 202 8.65 3.80 -16.51
CA ILE A 202 9.59 4.82 -16.01
C ILE A 202 9.20 5.27 -14.60
N LEU A 203 7.91 5.57 -14.35
CA LEU A 203 7.47 5.97 -13.01
C LEU A 203 7.66 4.85 -11.97
N ALA A 204 7.42 3.60 -12.33
CA ALA A 204 7.69 2.45 -11.47
C ALA A 204 9.19 2.32 -11.16
N LYS A 205 10.05 2.59 -12.15
CA LYS A 205 11.51 2.63 -11.96
C LYS A 205 11.91 3.75 -11.00
N ASP A 206 11.38 4.95 -11.17
CA ASP A 206 11.70 6.08 -10.31
C ASP A 206 11.26 5.79 -8.85
N ASN A 207 10.06 5.24 -8.65
CA ASN A 207 9.60 4.78 -7.33
C ASN A 207 10.49 3.69 -6.73
N PHE A 208 11.00 2.76 -7.55
CA PHE A 208 11.95 1.74 -7.11
C PHE A 208 13.27 2.38 -6.64
N LEU A 209 13.84 3.29 -7.43
CA LEU A 209 15.10 3.97 -7.13
C LEU A 209 15.01 4.89 -5.91
N GLU A 210 13.81 5.35 -5.54
CA GLU A 210 13.53 6.03 -4.28
C GLU A 210 13.45 5.09 -3.05
N GLY A 211 13.66 3.78 -3.24
CA GLY A 211 13.74 2.78 -2.17
C GLY A 211 12.51 1.89 -2.02
N ASN A 212 11.49 2.00 -2.88
CA ASN A 212 10.33 1.11 -2.82
C ASN A 212 10.57 -0.18 -3.60
N GLU A 213 11.27 -1.12 -2.97
CA GLU A 213 11.70 -2.38 -3.58
C GLU A 213 10.55 -3.30 -4.04
N ARG A 214 9.30 -3.02 -3.62
CA ARG A 214 8.11 -3.73 -4.13
C ARG A 214 7.95 -3.63 -5.64
N TYR A 215 8.54 -2.61 -6.27
CA TYR A 215 8.54 -2.43 -7.72
C TYR A 215 9.57 -3.30 -8.47
N TYR A 216 10.46 -4.02 -7.76
CA TYR A 216 11.56 -4.80 -8.36
C TYR A 216 11.09 -5.69 -9.52
N GLU A 217 10.06 -6.51 -9.29
CA GLU A 217 9.58 -7.48 -10.29
C GLU A 217 9.01 -6.81 -11.56
N LEU A 218 8.56 -5.54 -11.46
CA LEU A 218 8.04 -4.81 -12.61
C LEU A 218 9.13 -4.21 -13.49
N ILE A 219 10.31 -3.93 -12.92
CA ILE A 219 11.32 -3.08 -13.55
C ILE A 219 12.62 -3.82 -13.84
N SER A 220 12.94 -4.90 -13.12
CA SER A 220 14.22 -5.62 -13.19
C SER A 220 14.61 -6.09 -14.59
N LYS A 221 13.65 -6.62 -15.37
CA LYS A 221 13.95 -7.07 -16.73
C LYS A 221 14.19 -5.92 -17.72
N LYS A 222 13.52 -4.78 -17.53
CA LYS A 222 13.60 -3.64 -18.46
C LYS A 222 14.79 -2.73 -18.13
N PHE A 223 15.09 -2.57 -16.86
CA PHE A 223 16.11 -1.67 -16.32
C PHE A 223 17.13 -2.44 -15.45
N PRO A 224 17.77 -3.49 -15.97
CA PRO A 224 18.63 -4.37 -15.17
C PRO A 224 19.85 -3.62 -14.60
N GLU A 225 20.40 -2.66 -15.34
CA GLU A 225 21.56 -1.90 -14.89
C GLU A 225 21.18 -0.94 -13.75
N GLU A 226 20.05 -0.24 -13.85
CA GLU A 226 19.58 0.62 -12.76
C GLU A 226 19.26 -0.18 -11.49
N VAL A 227 18.72 -1.40 -11.63
CA VAL A 227 18.52 -2.31 -10.50
C VAL A 227 19.83 -2.75 -9.88
N LYS A 228 20.79 -3.17 -10.70
CA LYS A 228 22.13 -3.55 -10.26
C LYS A 228 22.78 -2.41 -9.48
N GLN A 229 22.77 -1.20 -10.02
CA GLN A 229 23.36 -0.03 -9.35
C GLN A 229 22.63 0.34 -8.06
N PHE A 230 21.30 0.24 -8.01
CA PHE A 230 20.53 0.45 -6.78
C PHE A 230 20.99 -0.49 -5.67
N TYR A 231 21.07 -1.79 -5.93
CA TYR A 231 21.47 -2.77 -4.92
C TYR A 231 22.96 -2.71 -4.57
N ILE A 232 23.84 -2.36 -5.52
CA ILE A 232 25.25 -2.04 -5.22
C ILE A 232 25.35 -0.87 -4.24
N ASN A 233 24.57 0.19 -4.44
CA ASN A 233 24.56 1.34 -3.54
C ASN A 233 23.96 0.98 -2.17
N LYS A 234 22.91 0.14 -2.13
CA LYS A 234 22.38 -0.44 -0.88
C LYS A 234 23.46 -1.23 -0.13
N MET A 235 24.20 -2.10 -0.82
CA MET A 235 25.32 -2.86 -0.24
C MET A 235 26.43 -1.95 0.31
N LYS A 236 26.79 -0.87 -0.41
CA LYS A 236 27.75 0.15 0.08
C LYS A 236 27.25 0.84 1.36
N GLY A 237 25.94 0.95 1.56
CA GLY A 237 25.34 1.44 2.80
C GLY A 237 25.78 0.64 4.03
N PHE A 238 25.86 -0.69 3.91
CA PHE A 238 26.31 -1.57 5.01
C PHE A 238 27.79 -1.39 5.38
N LEU A 239 28.63 -0.91 4.46
CA LEU A 239 30.03 -0.59 4.77
C LEU A 239 30.19 0.64 5.66
N ASN A 240 29.21 1.54 5.62
CA ASN A 240 29.27 2.81 6.35
C ASN A 240 28.54 2.74 7.70
N GLN A 241 28.04 1.58 8.09
CA GLN A 241 27.42 1.34 9.39
C GLN A 241 28.50 1.33 10.48
N ASN A 242 28.21 1.96 11.63
CA ASN A 242 29.11 1.90 12.78
C ASN A 242 29.21 0.47 13.32
N GLU A 243 30.30 0.11 14.02
CA GLU A 243 30.47 -1.24 14.58
C GLU A 243 29.36 -1.64 15.56
N ASP A 244 28.72 -0.65 16.21
CA ASP A 244 27.60 -0.84 17.13
C ASP A 244 26.23 -0.99 16.43
N GLU A 245 26.16 -0.75 15.12
CA GLU A 245 24.93 -0.91 14.35
C GLU A 245 24.70 -2.37 13.96
N TYR A 246 23.44 -2.81 14.06
CA TYR A 246 23.06 -4.16 13.67
C TYR A 246 23.31 -4.39 12.17
N PHE A 247 24.15 -5.39 11.88
CA PHE A 247 24.39 -5.87 10.52
C PHE A 247 23.45 -7.03 10.19
N SER A 248 22.65 -6.87 9.14
CA SER A 248 21.78 -7.94 8.63
C SER A 248 22.46 -8.66 7.48
N SER A 249 23.03 -9.84 7.75
CA SER A 249 23.61 -10.69 6.70
C SER A 249 22.57 -11.14 5.67
N TYR A 250 21.32 -11.29 6.10
CA TYR A 250 20.18 -11.59 5.24
C TYR A 250 19.92 -10.45 4.25
N ASP A 251 19.77 -9.21 4.73
CA ASP A 251 19.47 -8.06 3.86
C ASP A 251 20.63 -7.76 2.89
N PHE A 252 21.87 -7.96 3.35
CA PHE A 252 23.03 -7.85 2.49
C PHE A 252 23.04 -8.92 1.41
N SER A 253 22.78 -10.18 1.78
CA SER A 253 22.77 -11.31 0.84
C SER A 253 21.67 -11.15 -0.20
N GLU A 254 20.47 -10.70 0.19
CA GLU A 254 19.40 -10.40 -0.75
C GLU A 254 19.82 -9.27 -1.71
N ALA A 255 20.41 -8.18 -1.20
CA ALA A 255 20.88 -7.10 -2.07
C ALA A 255 21.93 -7.60 -3.09
N TYR A 256 22.86 -8.45 -2.65
CA TYR A 256 23.86 -9.05 -3.53
C TYR A 256 23.22 -9.94 -4.61
N GLU A 257 22.27 -10.80 -4.23
CA GLU A 257 21.54 -11.68 -5.15
C GLU A 257 20.78 -10.88 -6.21
N ARG A 258 20.11 -9.80 -5.79
CA ARG A 258 19.38 -8.91 -6.70
C ARG A 258 20.30 -8.10 -7.61
N ALA A 259 21.51 -7.75 -7.16
CA ALA A 259 22.51 -7.06 -7.98
C ALA A 259 23.14 -7.96 -9.04
N THR A 260 23.31 -9.25 -8.74
CA THR A 260 24.03 -10.22 -9.58
C THR A 260 23.13 -11.21 -10.30
N ASN A 261 21.81 -11.15 -10.04
CA ASN A 261 20.84 -12.14 -10.51
C ASN A 261 21.24 -13.59 -10.15
N THR A 262 21.84 -13.75 -8.97
CA THR A 262 22.22 -15.06 -8.41
C THR A 262 21.16 -15.55 -7.42
N ASN A 263 21.15 -16.84 -7.13
CA ASN A 263 20.21 -17.45 -6.19
C ASN A 263 20.78 -17.54 -4.78
N PHE A 264 19.90 -17.76 -3.80
CA PHE A 264 20.27 -18.03 -2.41
C PHE A 264 21.32 -19.13 -2.28
N MET A 265 21.09 -20.26 -2.96
CA MET A 265 22.03 -21.39 -3.02
C MET A 265 22.99 -21.22 -4.21
N ASP A 266 24.04 -20.43 -4.02
CA ASP A 266 25.16 -20.30 -4.95
C ASP A 266 26.38 -21.07 -4.43
N ASP A 267 26.73 -22.17 -5.10
CA ASP A 267 27.89 -23.02 -4.76
C ASP A 267 29.23 -22.50 -5.30
N SER A 268 29.22 -21.38 -6.01
CA SER A 268 30.42 -20.73 -6.53
C SER A 268 31.38 -20.30 -5.40
N VAL A 269 32.61 -19.97 -5.76
CA VAL A 269 33.57 -19.40 -4.79
C VAL A 269 33.00 -18.15 -4.13
N ILE A 270 32.27 -17.33 -4.89
CA ILE A 270 31.65 -16.10 -4.40
C ILE A 270 30.43 -16.40 -3.54
N GLY A 271 29.59 -17.36 -3.93
CA GLY A 271 28.45 -17.79 -3.12
C GLY A 271 28.87 -18.39 -1.76
N LYS A 272 29.96 -19.16 -1.74
CA LYS A 272 30.60 -19.63 -0.48
C LYS A 272 31.17 -18.48 0.36
N LEU A 273 31.68 -17.43 -0.28
CA LEU A 273 32.17 -16.24 0.41
C LEU A 273 31.01 -15.44 1.03
N LYS A 274 29.91 -15.27 0.29
CA LYS A 274 28.64 -14.69 0.78
C LYS A 274 28.12 -15.45 2.00
N GLY A 275 28.10 -16.78 1.94
CA GLY A 275 27.64 -17.65 3.04
C GLY A 275 28.46 -17.56 4.34
N LYS A 276 29.64 -16.92 4.33
CA LYS A 276 30.43 -16.65 5.54
C LYS A 276 29.98 -15.41 6.30
N LEU A 277 29.07 -14.59 5.75
CA LEU A 277 28.50 -13.45 6.47
C LEU A 277 27.57 -13.96 7.58
N SER A 278 28.10 -14.06 8.80
CA SER A 278 27.36 -14.39 10.02
C SER A 278 27.74 -13.45 11.16
N ASP A 279 27.03 -13.54 12.28
CA ASP A 279 27.37 -12.78 13.50
C ASP A 279 28.67 -13.28 14.16
N GLU A 280 29.19 -14.42 13.73
CA GLU A 280 30.35 -15.09 14.34
C GLU A 280 31.70 -14.63 13.76
N ILE A 281 31.70 -13.84 12.67
CA ILE A 281 32.92 -13.31 12.06
C ILE A 281 33.29 -11.92 12.59
N THR A 282 34.60 -11.64 12.66
CA THR A 282 35.08 -10.35 13.16
C THR A 282 34.63 -9.19 12.24
N PRO A 283 34.47 -7.95 12.77
CA PRO A 283 34.13 -6.79 11.95
C PRO A 283 35.09 -6.59 10.76
N LYS A 284 36.40 -6.82 10.97
CA LYS A 284 37.42 -6.70 9.92
C LYS A 284 37.23 -7.73 8.81
N GLU A 285 36.97 -8.99 9.15
CA GLU A 285 36.70 -10.04 8.15
C GLU A 285 35.42 -9.75 7.38
N ARG A 286 34.38 -9.30 8.09
CA ARG A 286 33.10 -8.91 7.50
C ARG A 286 33.26 -7.79 6.47
N ILE A 287 33.96 -6.71 6.82
CA ILE A 287 34.25 -5.61 5.90
C ILE A 287 34.98 -6.11 4.66
N GLY A 288 35.99 -6.97 4.82
CA GLY A 288 36.74 -7.54 3.70
C GLY A 288 35.86 -8.40 2.77
N ILE A 289 34.95 -9.19 3.32
CA ILE A 289 33.98 -9.99 2.56
C ILE A 289 33.02 -9.07 1.80
N ILE A 290 32.40 -8.09 2.48
CA ILE A 290 31.46 -7.14 1.88
C ILE A 290 32.13 -6.38 0.72
N GLN A 291 33.35 -5.87 0.92
CA GLN A 291 34.09 -5.15 -0.13
C GLN A 291 34.33 -6.03 -1.36
N THR A 292 34.71 -7.30 -1.15
CA THR A 292 34.93 -8.27 -2.23
C THR A 292 33.64 -8.52 -3.01
N LEU A 293 32.51 -8.70 -2.31
CA LEU A 293 31.21 -8.95 -2.92
C LEU A 293 30.69 -7.73 -3.70
N ILE A 294 30.88 -6.51 -3.19
CA ILE A 294 30.55 -5.28 -3.91
C ILE A 294 31.39 -5.14 -5.18
N GLN A 295 32.70 -5.42 -5.11
CA GLN A 295 33.57 -5.35 -6.27
C GLN A 295 33.16 -6.37 -7.34
N ASN A 296 32.85 -7.60 -6.94
CA ASN A 296 32.36 -8.60 -7.88
C ASN A 296 31.03 -8.19 -8.51
N ALA A 297 30.06 -7.72 -7.72
CA ALA A 297 28.80 -7.25 -8.24
C ALA A 297 28.94 -6.04 -9.19
N ALA A 298 29.97 -5.21 -9.02
CA ALA A 298 30.22 -4.04 -9.87
C ALA A 298 30.97 -4.38 -11.18
N GLN A 299 31.42 -5.61 -11.39
CA GLN A 299 32.03 -6.02 -12.66
C GLN A 299 30.93 -6.06 -13.74
N GLU A 300 31.23 -5.51 -14.92
CA GLU A 300 30.40 -5.68 -16.11
C GLU A 300 30.62 -7.10 -16.66
N ASP A 301 29.54 -7.79 -17.02
CA ASP A 301 29.61 -9.07 -17.74
C ASP A 301 30.11 -8.86 -19.18
#